data_AF-A0A540L169-F1
#
_entry.id   AF-A0A540L169-F1
#
_cell.length_a   1.000
_cell.length_b   1.000
_cell.length_c   1.000
_cell.angle_alpha   90.00
_cell.angle_beta   90.00
_cell.angle_gamma   90.00
#
_symmetry.space_group_name_H-M   'P 1'
#
loop_
_entity.id
_entity.type
_entity.pdbx_description
1 polymer ?
#
loop_
_entity_poly.entity_id
_entity_poly.type
_entity_poly.pdbx_seq_one_letter_code
_entity_poly.pdbx_strand_id
1 'polypeptide(L)'
;MASFAIGAAVVLLLLPLLHHQVHGGLVGSDINDCDVSHGNWVFDDSYPLYAAPSCPFIEKEFDCVGNGRPDKNYLKYRWQPFACSLPRYATIFNVIHAYCIHT
;
A
#
# COMPACT_ATOMS: atom_id res chain seq x y z
N MET A 1 3.03 47.13 -18.90
CA MET A 1 3.84 45.93 -19.23
C MET A 1 4.64 45.41 -18.04
N ALA A 2 5.04 46.23 -17.06
CA ALA A 2 5.80 45.80 -15.89
C ALA A 2 4.98 45.06 -14.79
N SER A 3 3.67 45.29 -14.68
CA SER A 3 2.87 44.72 -13.58
C SER A 3 2.59 43.21 -13.70
N PHE A 4 2.49 42.68 -14.92
CA PHE A 4 2.27 41.24 -15.14
C PHE A 4 3.51 40.39 -14.78
N ALA A 5 4.72 40.94 -15.00
CA ALA A 5 5.97 40.27 -14.67
C ALA A 5 6.16 40.15 -13.15
N ILE A 6 5.73 41.17 -12.39
CA ILE A 6 5.78 41.16 -10.93
C ILE A 6 4.80 40.12 -10.37
N GLY A 7 3.59 40.02 -10.95
CA GLY A 7 2.62 39.00 -10.57
C GLY A 7 3.13 37.57 -10.76
N ALA A 8 3.75 37.28 -11.92
CA ALA A 8 4.32 35.96 -12.21
C ALA A 8 5.49 35.60 -11.28
N ALA A 9 6.36 36.57 -10.97
CA ALA A 9 7.47 36.38 -10.05
C ALA A 9 7.00 36.10 -8.61
N VAL A 10 5.97 36.82 -8.13
CA VAL A 10 5.39 36.59 -6.80
C VAL A 10 4.72 35.22 -6.72
N VAL A 11 4.00 34.78 -7.75
CA VAL A 11 3.41 33.44 -7.79
C VAL A 11 4.51 32.35 -7.76
N LEU A 12 5.56 32.49 -8.57
CA LEU A 12 6.68 31.53 -8.59
C LEU A 12 7.44 31.45 -7.27
N LEU A 13 7.56 32.56 -6.54
CA LEU A 13 8.21 32.62 -5.23
C LEU A 13 7.31 32.10 -4.09
N LEU A 14 5.98 32.13 -4.25
CA LEU A 14 5.01 31.63 -3.26
C LEU A 14 4.56 30.17 -3.51
N LEU A 15 4.74 29.63 -4.72
CA LEU A 15 4.52 28.21 -5.05
C LEU A 15 5.24 27.20 -4.12
N PRO A 16 6.51 27.41 -3.70
CA PRO A 16 7.17 26.50 -2.76
C PRO A 16 6.60 26.58 -1.33
N LEU A 17 5.98 27.70 -0.95
CA LEU A 17 5.31 27.86 0.36
C LEU A 17 3.97 27.11 0.40
N LEU A 18 3.25 27.03 -0.72
CA LEU A 18 2.01 26.24 -0.86
C LEU A 18 2.25 24.72 -0.90
N HIS A 19 3.40 24.27 -1.43
CA HIS A 19 3.76 22.84 -1.44
C HIS A 19 4.24 22.31 -0.07
N HIS A 20 4.56 23.18 0.89
CA HIS A 20 5.12 22.74 2.17
C HIS A 20 4.08 22.20 3.18
N GLN A 21 2.79 22.17 2.82
CA GLN A 21 1.70 21.75 3.72
C GLN A 21 1.07 20.39 3.37
N VAL A 22 1.63 19.64 2.40
CA VAL A 22 1.24 18.24 2.14
C VAL A 22 2.26 17.28 2.77
N HIS A 23 2.55 17.47 4.05
CA HIS A 23 3.02 16.37 4.90
C HIS A 23 2.06 16.30 6.08
N GLY A 24 0.99 15.54 5.85
CA GLY A 24 -0.05 15.28 6.83
C GLY A 24 0.55 14.83 8.16
N GLY A 25 0.12 15.50 9.23
CA GLY A 25 0.47 15.13 10.59
C GLY A 25 -0.21 13.83 11.04
N LEU A 26 0.36 13.31 12.14
CA LEU A 26 -0.11 12.23 13.01
C LEU A 26 0.04 10.79 12.50
N VAL A 27 1.25 10.35 12.18
CA VAL A 27 1.64 8.95 12.45
C VAL A 27 3.07 8.93 13.01
N GLY A 28 3.28 8.12 14.06
CA GLY A 28 4.50 8.07 14.86
C GLY A 28 5.78 7.94 14.05
N SER A 29 6.85 8.46 14.65
CA SER A 29 8.22 8.64 14.13
C SER A 29 8.95 7.37 13.65
N ASP A 30 8.28 6.22 13.51
CA ASP A 30 8.86 4.94 13.09
C ASP A 30 8.51 4.54 11.64
N ILE A 31 7.63 5.28 10.95
CA ILE A 31 7.25 4.96 9.56
C ILE A 31 8.17 5.63 8.52
N ASN A 32 8.87 6.70 8.89
CA ASN A 32 9.73 7.43 7.95
C ASN A 32 10.94 6.62 7.46
N ASP A 33 11.35 5.58 8.20
CA ASP A 33 12.40 4.62 7.81
C ASP A 33 11.83 3.22 7.49
N CYS A 34 10.51 3.03 7.56
CA CYS A 34 9.91 1.76 7.19
C CYS A 34 9.48 1.76 5.72
N ASP A 35 10.39 1.30 4.86
CA ASP A 35 10.01 0.94 3.51
C ASP A 35 9.12 -0.32 3.52
N VAL A 36 7.81 -0.10 3.49
CA VAL A 36 6.80 -1.17 3.48
C VAL A 36 6.83 -2.00 2.19
N SER A 37 7.48 -1.50 1.13
CA SER A 37 7.62 -2.23 -0.14
C SER A 37 8.82 -3.19 -0.13
N HIS A 38 9.72 -3.07 0.85
CA HIS A 38 10.91 -3.91 0.98
C HIS A 38 10.81 -4.87 2.18
N GLY A 39 10.69 -6.15 1.86
CA GLY A 39 10.40 -7.18 2.84
C GLY A 39 10.41 -8.57 2.22
N ASN A 40 9.82 -9.52 2.94
CA ASN A 40 9.66 -10.88 2.46
C ASN A 40 8.29 -11.47 2.85
N TRP A 41 7.93 -12.56 2.16
CA TRP A 41 6.77 -13.37 2.51
C TRP A 41 7.14 -14.38 3.59
N VAL A 42 6.42 -14.34 4.71
CA VAL A 42 6.63 -15.22 5.86
C VAL A 42 5.40 -16.08 6.06
N PHE A 43 5.61 -17.37 6.27
CA PHE A 43 4.52 -18.31 6.55
C PHE A 43 3.92 -18.05 7.94
N ASP A 44 2.59 -18.06 8.01
CA ASP A 44 1.80 -17.81 9.21
C ASP A 44 0.53 -18.69 9.19
N ASP A 45 0.46 -19.64 10.12
CA ASP A 45 -0.66 -20.57 10.22
C ASP A 45 -2.00 -19.88 10.53
N SER A 46 -1.96 -18.69 11.13
CA SER A 46 -3.15 -17.91 11.49
C SER A 46 -3.80 -17.20 10.29
N TYR A 47 -3.18 -17.23 9.12
CA TYR A 47 -3.73 -16.70 7.86
C TYR A 47 -4.59 -17.76 7.13
N PRO A 48 -5.47 -17.37 6.20
CA PRO A 48 -5.78 -16.00 5.81
C PRO A 48 -6.67 -15.31 6.86
N LEU A 49 -6.57 -13.99 6.96
CA LEU A 49 -7.41 -13.19 7.86
C LEU A 49 -8.89 -13.13 7.41
N TYR A 50 -9.14 -13.38 6.13
CA TYR A 50 -10.47 -13.50 5.54
C TYR A 50 -10.43 -14.53 4.42
N ALA A 51 -11.55 -15.23 4.21
CA ALA A 51 -11.70 -16.10 3.06
C ALA A 51 -12.02 -15.24 1.83
N ALA A 52 -11.20 -15.29 0.78
CA ALA A 52 -11.48 -14.56 -0.47
C ALA A 52 -12.93 -14.78 -0.99
N PRO A 53 -13.50 -16.01 -0.98
CA PRO A 53 -14.87 -16.25 -1.40
C PRO A 53 -15.96 -15.57 -0.54
N SER A 54 -15.61 -15.14 0.68
CA SER A 54 -16.54 -14.44 1.58
C SER A 54 -16.57 -12.93 1.38
N CYS A 55 -15.68 -12.38 0.55
CA CYS A 55 -15.62 -10.97 0.24
C CYS A 55 -16.50 -10.66 -0.99
N PRO A 56 -17.69 -10.03 -0.83
CA PRO A 56 -18.58 -9.75 -1.97
C PRO A 56 -18.04 -8.65 -2.90
N PHE A 57 -16.96 -7.98 -2.50
CA PHE A 57 -16.34 -6.87 -3.24
C PHE A 57 -15.05 -7.28 -3.95
N ILE A 58 -14.64 -8.55 -3.86
CA ILE A 58 -13.46 -9.01 -4.59
C ILE A 58 -13.77 -9.00 -6.09
N GLU A 59 -12.94 -8.28 -6.87
CA GLU A 59 -13.07 -8.33 -8.33
C GLU A 59 -12.68 -9.73 -8.81
N LYS A 60 -13.28 -10.16 -9.92
CA LYS A 60 -13.12 -11.52 -10.42
C LYS A 60 -11.66 -11.84 -10.73
N GLU A 61 -10.92 -10.86 -11.22
CA GLU A 61 -9.50 -10.90 -11.56
C GLU A 61 -8.62 -11.23 -10.34
N PHE A 62 -9.15 -11.00 -9.13
CA PHE A 62 -8.45 -11.18 -7.86
C PHE A 62 -8.94 -12.40 -7.05
N ASP A 63 -10.03 -13.06 -7.47
CA ASP A 63 -10.56 -14.26 -6.78
C ASP A 63 -9.88 -15.54 -7.28
N CYS A 64 -8.61 -15.76 -6.94
CA CYS A 64 -7.88 -16.95 -7.40
C CYS A 64 -8.53 -18.27 -6.94
N VAL A 65 -9.17 -18.27 -5.76
CA VAL A 65 -9.87 -19.45 -5.24
C VAL A 65 -11.12 -19.72 -6.06
N GLY A 66 -11.95 -18.70 -6.32
CA GLY A 66 -13.11 -18.82 -7.19
C GLY A 66 -12.78 -19.11 -8.65
N ASN A 67 -11.61 -18.64 -9.12
CA ASN A 67 -11.08 -18.94 -10.46
C ASN A 67 -10.45 -20.33 -10.57
N GLY A 68 -10.42 -21.13 -9.49
CA GLY A 68 -10.05 -22.54 -9.56
C GLY A 68 -8.56 -22.85 -9.37
N ARG A 69 -7.79 -21.93 -8.78
CA ARG A 69 -6.39 -22.19 -8.44
C ARG A 69 -6.28 -23.37 -7.46
N PRO A 70 -5.50 -24.42 -7.78
CA PRO A 70 -5.48 -25.65 -6.98
C PRO A 70 -4.62 -25.56 -5.72
N ASP A 71 -3.51 -24.81 -5.75
CA ASP A 71 -2.64 -24.61 -4.59
C ASP A 71 -3.23 -23.56 -3.66
N LYS A 72 -3.27 -23.85 -2.35
CA LYS A 72 -3.82 -22.95 -1.32
C LYS A 72 -2.79 -22.44 -0.32
N ASN A 73 -1.54 -22.90 -0.44
CA ASN A 73 -0.48 -22.54 0.50
C ASN A 73 -0.14 -21.05 0.46
N TYR A 74 -0.34 -20.38 -0.68
CA TYR A 74 -0.13 -18.94 -0.81
C TYR A 74 -1.02 -18.12 0.16
N LEU A 75 -2.19 -18.64 0.54
CA LEU A 75 -3.09 -18.00 1.51
C LEU A 75 -2.53 -17.98 2.94
N LYS A 76 -1.44 -18.71 3.20
CA LYS A 76 -0.76 -18.80 4.51
C LYS A 76 0.43 -17.87 4.64
N TYR A 77 0.76 -17.08 3.62
CA TYR A 77 1.88 -16.16 3.67
C TYR A 77 1.41 -14.73 3.96
N ARG A 78 2.14 -14.02 4.81
CA ARG A 78 1.97 -12.59 5.06
C ARG A 78 3.21 -11.83 4.64
N TRP A 79 3.01 -10.60 4.18
CA TRP A 79 4.12 -9.70 3.88
C TRP A 79 4.69 -9.10 5.17
N GLN A 80 6.01 -9.19 5.34
CA GLN A 80 6.74 -8.65 6.49
C GLN A 80 7.83 -7.69 6.00
N PRO A 81 7.66 -6.37 6.17
CA PRO A 81 8.75 -5.42 5.93
C PRO A 81 9.94 -5.68 6.83
N PHE A 82 11.14 -5.38 6.36
CA PHE A 82 12.36 -5.61 7.14
C PHE A 82 12.52 -4.63 8.32
N ALA A 83 12.14 -3.37 8.10
CA ALA A 83 12.40 -2.28 9.05
C ALA A 83 11.27 -2.07 10.07
N CYS A 84 10.08 -2.65 9.85
CA CYS A 84 8.98 -2.51 10.80
C CYS A 84 7.96 -3.66 10.74
N SER A 85 7.07 -3.69 11.73
CA SER A 85 5.93 -4.60 11.76
C SER A 85 4.65 -3.86 11.41
N LEU A 86 3.94 -4.37 10.40
CA LEU A 86 2.63 -3.84 10.02
C LEU A 86 1.54 -4.38 10.96
N PRO A 87 0.51 -3.58 11.28
CA PRO A 87 -0.72 -4.10 11.86
C PRO A 87 -1.27 -5.24 10.99
N ARG A 88 -1.78 -6.31 11.61
CA ARG A 88 -2.23 -7.53 10.87
C ARG A 88 -3.18 -7.20 9.71
N TYR A 89 -4.12 -6.29 9.91
CA TYR A 89 -5.09 -5.89 8.87
C TYR A 89 -4.49 -5.03 7.74
N ALA A 90 -3.35 -4.34 7.95
CA ALA A 90 -2.74 -3.47 6.96
C ALA A 90 -1.96 -4.24 5.88
N THR A 91 -1.65 -5.52 6.13
CA THR A 91 -0.97 -6.39 5.15
C THR A 91 -1.85 -6.78 3.97
N ILE A 92 -3.18 -6.65 4.09
CA ILE A 92 -4.20 -7.26 3.24
C ILE A 92 -4.17 -6.77 1.79
N PHE A 93 -3.94 -5.47 1.54
CA PHE A 93 -4.06 -4.90 0.20
C PHE A 93 -2.93 -5.32 -0.76
N ASN A 94 -1.78 -5.77 -0.25
CA ASN A 94 -0.64 -6.17 -1.08
C ASN A 94 -0.60 -7.68 -1.41
N VAL A 95 -1.36 -8.52 -0.69
CA VAL A 95 -1.28 -9.99 -0.81
C VAL A 95 -2.03 -10.54 -2.01
N ILE A 96 -3.22 -10.02 -2.32
CA ILE A 96 -4.02 -10.57 -3.41
C ILE A 96 -3.43 -10.19 -4.78
N HIS A 97 -2.95 -8.95 -4.92
CA HIS A 97 -2.48 -8.42 -6.18
C HIS A 97 -1.19 -9.11 -6.68
N ALA A 98 -0.23 -9.36 -5.78
CA ALA A 98 1.06 -9.93 -6.16
C ALA A 98 0.99 -11.42 -6.53
N TYR A 99 0.16 -12.22 -5.86
CA TYR A 99 0.17 -13.67 -6.08
C TYR A 99 -0.83 -14.18 -7.12
N CYS A 100 -1.93 -13.49 -7.36
CA CYS A 100 -2.92 -13.93 -8.34
C CYS A 100 -2.44 -13.72 -9.80
N ILE A 101 -1.59 -12.71 -10.03
CA ILE A 101 -1.14 -12.32 -11.38
C ILE A 101 0.19 -12.99 -11.78
N HIS A 102 1.02 -13.42 -10.82
CA HIS A 102 2.34 -14.01 -11.10
C HIS A 102 2.34 -15.54 -11.35
N THR A 103 1.18 -16.17 -11.53
CA THR A 103 1.00 -17.58 -11.97
C THR A 103 -0.12 -17.68 -12.98
#